data_AF-A0A380W7V0-F1
#
_entry.id   AF-A0A380W7V0-F1
#
_cell.length_a   1.000
_cell.length_b   1.000
_cell.length_c   1.000
_cell.angle_alpha   90.00
_cell.angle_beta   90.00
_cell.angle_gamma   90.00
#
_symmetry.space_group_name_H-M   'P 1'
#
loop_
_entity.id
_entity.type
_entity.pdbx_description
1 polymer ?
#
loop_
_entity_poly.entity_id
_entity_poly.type
_entity_poly.pdbx_seq_one_letter_code
_entity_poly.pdbx_strand_id
1 'polypeptide(L)' 'MAKSTRNTGKPWTPAEVQQLRKEAKGNMPTRVIGLTHGRTEAAIRAKAQTENISLKPTNQSPYNRRKP' A
#
# COMPACT_ATOMS: atom_id res chain seq x y z
N MET A 1 -16.91 1.98 -0.41
CA MET A 1 -15.46 1.90 -0.70
C MET A 1 -15.16 0.49 -1.16
N ALA A 2 -14.67 0.29 -2.38
CA ALA A 2 -14.32 -1.05 -2.87
C ALA A 2 -13.13 -1.60 -2.05
N LYS A 3 -13.38 -2.63 -1.25
CA LYS A 3 -12.34 -3.33 -0.51
C LYS A 3 -11.65 -4.26 -1.51
N SER A 4 -10.39 -4.00 -1.83
CA SER A 4 -9.61 -4.91 -2.68
C SER A 4 -9.27 -6.15 -1.85
N THR A 5 -10.02 -7.23 -2.03
CA THR A 5 -9.90 -8.48 -1.27
C THR A 5 -9.42 -9.67 -2.11
N ARG A 6 -9.01 -9.42 -3.36
CA ARG A 6 -8.60 -10.47 -4.33
C ARG A 6 -7.49 -11.37 -3.78
N ASN A 7 -6.58 -10.82 -2.99
CA ASN A 7 -5.42 -11.50 -2.43
C ASN A 7 -5.42 -11.51 -0.89
N THR A 8 -6.57 -11.29 -0.25
CA THR A 8 -6.72 -11.43 1.20
C THR A 8 -6.52 -12.90 1.61
N GLY A 9 -5.71 -13.16 2.63
CA GLY A 9 -5.43 -14.52 3.13
C GLY A 9 -4.39 -15.31 2.34
N LYS A 10 -3.95 -14.81 1.17
CA LYS A 10 -2.86 -15.43 0.41
C LYS A 10 -1.49 -15.04 0.98
N PRO A 11 -0.51 -15.96 1.00
CA PRO A 11 0.85 -15.65 1.44
C PRO A 11 1.46 -14.57 0.56
N TRP A 12 2.37 -13.80 1.14
CA TRP A 12 3.15 -12.80 0.40
C TRP A 12 4.24 -13.48 -0.40
N THR A 13 4.31 -13.18 -1.69
CA THR A 13 5.45 -13.62 -2.50
C THR A 13 6.62 -12.64 -2.34
N PRO A 14 7.88 -13.09 -2.50
CA PRO A 14 9.03 -12.19 -2.49
C PRO A 14 8.92 -11.06 -3.52
N ALA A 15 8.34 -11.34 -4.69
CA ALA A 15 8.08 -10.35 -5.73
C ALA A 15 7.10 -9.26 -5.27
N GLU A 16 6.03 -9.63 -4.56
CA GLU A 16 5.09 -8.66 -3.98
C GLU A 16 5.75 -7.76 -2.93
N VAL A 17 6.67 -8.30 -2.13
CA VAL A 17 7.40 -7.52 -1.12
C VAL A 17 8.38 -6.54 -1.77
N GLN A 18 9.08 -6.97 -2.82
CA GLN A 18 9.97 -6.08 -3.60
C GLN A 18 9.19 -4.95 -4.26
N GLN A 19 8.05 -5.27 -4.86
CA GLN A 19 7.14 -4.29 -5.45
C GLN A 19 6.68 -3.28 -4.39
N LEU A 20 6.18 -3.75 -3.23
CA LEU A 20 5.75 -2.91 -2.13
C LEU A 20 6.87 -1.97 -1.63
N ARG A 21 8.12 -2.44 -1.56
CA ARG A 21 9.28 -1.60 -1.21
C ARG A 21 9.55 -0.52 -2.27
N LYS A 22 9.42 -0.82 -3.55
CA LYS A 22 9.60 0.14 -4.64
C LYS A 22 8.49 1.20 -4.61
N GLU A 23 7.26 0.78 -4.39
CA GLU A 23 6.08 1.65 -4.32
C GLU A 23 6.13 2.57 -3.10
N ALA A 24 6.53 2.05 -1.94
CA ALA A 24 6.71 2.83 -0.72
C ALA A 24 7.79 3.92 -0.85
N LYS A 25 8.87 3.65 -1.61
CA LYS A 25 9.90 4.66 -1.92
C LYS A 25 9.38 5.79 -2.82
N GLY A 26 8.39 5.51 -3.66
CA GLY A 26 7.82 6.47 -4.61
C GLY A 26 6.79 7.44 -4.01
N ASN A 27 6.66 7.50 -2.67
CA ASN A 27 5.61 8.27 -1.98
C ASN A 27 4.17 7.89 -2.42
N MET A 28 3.94 6.64 -2.84
CA MET A 28 2.59 6.21 -3.18
C MET A 28 1.72 6.05 -1.94
N PRO A 29 0.46 6.54 -1.96
CA PRO A 29 -0.45 6.34 -0.85
C PRO A 29 -0.69 4.84 -0.60
N THR A 30 -0.67 4.44 0.67
CA THR A 30 -0.87 3.04 1.10
C THR A 30 -2.16 2.42 0.53
N ARG A 31 -3.18 3.25 0.32
CA ARG A 31 -4.44 2.83 -0.30
C ARG A 31 -4.29 2.43 -1.77
N VAL A 32 -3.46 3.15 -2.54
CA VAL A 32 -3.19 2.83 -3.95
C VAL A 32 -2.39 1.53 -4.05
N ILE A 33 -1.38 1.37 -3.19
CA ILE A 33 -0.60 0.12 -3.07
C ILE A 33 -1.53 -1.07 -2.81
N GLY A 34 -2.49 -0.92 -1.90
CA GLY A 34 -3.51 -1.96 -1.64
C GLY A 34 -4.34 -2.32 -2.88
N LEU A 35 -4.75 -1.33 -3.67
CA LEU A 35 -5.48 -1.56 -4.93
C LEU A 35 -4.62 -2.34 -5.94
N THR A 36 -3.36 -1.94 -6.14
CA THR A 36 -2.40 -2.61 -7.03
C THR A 36 -2.18 -4.08 -6.63
N HIS A 37 -1.98 -4.32 -5.33
CA HIS A 37 -1.72 -5.66 -4.80
C HIS A 37 -2.97 -6.52 -4.62
N GLY A 38 -4.17 -5.98 -4.83
CA GLY A 38 -5.41 -6.72 -4.57
C GLY A 38 -5.66 -6.96 -3.07
N ARG A 39 -5.05 -6.16 -2.19
CA ARG A 39 -5.05 -6.33 -0.73
C ARG A 39 -5.61 -5.10 -0.02
N THR A 40 -6.00 -5.28 1.24
CA THR A 40 -6.47 -4.18 2.08
C THR A 40 -5.31 -3.30 2.53
N GLU A 41 -5.58 -2.02 2.79
CA GLU A 41 -4.59 -1.09 3.35
C GLU A 41 -4.00 -1.60 4.68
N ALA A 42 -4.83 -2.26 5.50
CA ALA A 42 -4.38 -2.89 6.73
C ALA A 42 -3.35 -4.01 6.47
N ALA A 43 -3.55 -4.85 5.44
CA ALA A 43 -2.59 -5.88 5.08
C ALA A 43 -1.27 -5.30 4.56
N ILE A 44 -1.32 -4.20 3.80
CA ILE A 44 -0.12 -3.45 3.35
C ILE A 44 0.64 -2.92 4.57
N ARG A 45 -0.04 -2.26 5.51
CA ARG A 45 0.58 -1.74 6.74
C ARG A 45 1.23 -2.84 7.57
N ALA A 46 0.50 -3.94 7.81
CA ALA A 46 1.02 -5.07 8.57
C ALA A 46 2.28 -5.65 7.91
N LYS A 47 2.25 -5.86 6.59
CA LYS A 47 3.42 -6.40 5.88
C LYS A 47 4.59 -5.43 5.88
N ALA A 48 4.35 -4.14 5.64
CA ALA A 48 5.39 -3.13 5.66
C ALA A 48 6.07 -3.05 7.04
N GLN A 49 5.29 -3.16 8.13
CA GLN A 49 5.83 -3.21 9.49
C GLN A 49 6.71 -4.45 9.70
N THR A 50 6.27 -5.63 9.26
CA THR A 50 7.09 -6.86 9.38
C THR A 50 8.36 -6.81 8.54
N GLU A 51 8.34 -6.12 7.39
CA GLU A 51 9.47 -6.03 6.44
C GLU A 51 10.34 -4.78 6.67
N ASN A 52 10.08 -4.01 7.73
CA ASN A 52 10.73 -2.72 8.03
C ASN A 52 10.71 -1.74 6.83
N ILE A 53 9.60 -1.69 6.12
CA ILE A 53 9.38 -0.78 4.99
C ILE A 53 8.66 0.46 5.50
N SER A 54 9.31 1.62 5.35
CA SER A 54 8.72 2.90 5.75
C SER A 54 7.62 3.34 4.77
N LEU A 55 6.39 3.48 5.28
CA LEU A 55 5.23 3.96 4.54
C LEU A 55 4.98 5.47 4.76
N LYS A 56 6.03 6.31 4.67
CA LYS A 56 5.91 7.78 4.84
C LYS A 56 4.69 8.38 4.11
N PRO A 57 4.12 9.48 4.63
CA PRO A 57 3.24 9.57 5.79
C PRO A 57 1.78 9.20 5.48
N THR A 58 1.12 8.79 6.55
CA THR A 58 -0.21 8.15 6.66
C THR A 58 -1.43 9.02 6.30
N ASN A 59 -1.27 10.28 5.87
CA ASN A 59 -2.43 11.15 5.64
C ASN A 59 -2.23 12.28 4.62
N GLN A 60 -1.31 12.10 3.65
CA GLN A 60 -1.21 13.04 2.54
C GLN A 60 -1.95 12.50 1.33
N SER A 61 -3.01 13.20 0.95
CA SER A 61 -3.69 12.95 -0.32
C SER A 61 -2.68 13.24 -1.44
N PRO A 62 -2.48 12.33 -2.41
CA PRO A 62 -1.43 12.45 -3.42
C PRO A 62 -1.59 13.67 -4.34
N TYR A 63 -2.76 14.31 -4.33
CA TYR A 63 -3.05 15.52 -5.06
C TYR A 63 -3.49 16.61 -4.09
N ASN A 64 -2.87 17.78 -4.19
CA ASN A 64 -3.46 19.03 -3.73
C ASN A 64 -4.78 19.23 -4.49
N ARG A 65 -5.89 18.69 -3.97
CA ARG A 65 -7.22 19.09 -4.42
C ARG A 65 -7.47 20.50 -3.91
N ARG A 66 -6.91 21.51 -4.59
CA ARG A 66 -7.43 22.87 -4.48
C ARG A 66 -8.84 22.80 -5.05
N LYS A 67 -9.85 22.91 -4.19
CA LYS A 67 -11.22 23.17 -4.65
C LYS A 67 -11.24 24.60 -5.24
N PRO A 68 -11.82 24.81 -6.43
CA PRO A 68 -12.20 26.16 -6.85
C PRO A 68 -13.28 26.74 -5.92
#